data_AF-A0A1I2AIM6-F1
#
_entry.id   AF-A0A1I2AIM6-F1
#
_cell.length_a   1.000
_cell.length_b   1.000
_cell.length_c   1.000
_cell.angle_alpha   90.00
_cell.angle_beta   90.00
_cell.angle_gamma   90.00
#
_symmetry.space_group_name_H-M   'P 1'
#
loop_
_entity.id
_entity.type
_entity.pdbx_description
1 polymer ?
#
loop_
_entity_poly.entity_id
_entity_poly.type
_entity_poly.pdbx_seq_one_letter_code
_entity_poly.pdbx_strand_id
1 'polypeptide(L)'
;MSQRINYQQQAPELFKKFADFSNALEHGSIERPIHDLVNIRASQLNGCTFCLDMHVKEATLHGERTLRLYHVAAWRESTLFSPRERAALAWTEVLTHLPREGVPDEIYERVRAQLSEQEITELTYLVMAINAWNRINVAFRPQPGGFDKFLGLDKAGLT
;
A
#
# COMPACT_ATOMS: atom_id res chain seq x y z
N MET A 1 21.40 -7.27 5.26
CA MET A 1 21.71 -6.56 4.00
C MET A 1 21.91 -5.09 4.34
N SER A 2 22.94 -4.44 3.80
CA SER A 2 23.15 -3.00 4.00
C SER A 2 22.31 -2.18 3.01
N GLN A 3 21.86 -1.02 3.47
CA GLN A 3 21.28 0.00 2.61
C GLN A 3 22.29 0.40 1.52
N ARG A 4 21.81 0.55 0.28
CA ARG A 4 22.64 0.93 -0.87
C ARG A 4 22.82 2.44 -0.97
N ILE A 5 21.71 3.18 -0.95
CA ILE A 5 21.69 4.65 -1.06
C ILE A 5 20.70 5.21 -0.04
N ASN A 6 21.13 6.23 0.71
CA ASN A 6 20.23 7.03 1.54
C ASN A 6 19.54 8.10 0.69
N TYR A 7 18.50 7.72 -0.05
CA TYR A 7 17.81 8.61 -0.98
C TYR A 7 17.15 9.83 -0.31
N GLN A 8 16.80 9.72 0.98
CA GLN A 8 16.27 10.85 1.76
C GLN A 8 17.33 11.93 1.93
N GLN A 9 18.58 11.52 2.22
CA GLN A 9 19.71 12.44 2.33
C GLN A 9 20.18 12.95 0.96
N GLN A 10 20.16 12.10 -0.08
CA GLN A 10 20.64 12.49 -1.41
C GLN A 10 19.66 13.40 -2.16
N ALA A 11 18.36 13.28 -1.90
CA ALA A 11 17.33 14.09 -2.56
C ALA A 11 16.20 14.51 -1.58
N PRO A 12 16.51 15.33 -0.57
CA PRO A 12 15.58 15.66 0.51
C PRO A 12 14.32 16.40 0.05
N GLU A 13 14.43 17.27 -0.96
CA GLU A 13 13.27 17.99 -1.50
C GLU A 13 12.28 17.04 -2.20
N LEU A 14 12.79 16.12 -3.02
CA LEU A 14 11.95 15.11 -3.70
C LEU A 14 11.30 14.18 -2.70
N PHE A 15 12.05 13.72 -1.70
CA PHE A 15 11.50 12.91 -0.62
C PHE A 15 10.38 13.64 0.11
N LYS A 16 10.60 14.90 0.50
CA LYS A 16 9.59 15.71 1.21
C LYS A 16 8.32 15.87 0.38
N LYS A 17 8.42 16.28 -0.89
CA LYS A 17 7.25 16.44 -1.77
C LYS A 17 6.46 15.14 -1.92
N PHE A 18 7.16 14.00 -2.00
CA PHE A 18 6.51 12.71 -2.13
C PHE A 18 5.87 12.21 -0.82
N ALA A 19 6.47 12.53 0.32
CA ALA A 19 5.86 12.33 1.63
C ALA A 19 4.61 13.21 1.80
N ASP A 20 4.66 14.50 1.42
CA ASP A 20 3.51 15.41 1.46
C ASP A 20 2.37 14.90 0.57
N PHE A 21 2.69 14.38 -0.62
CA PHE A 21 1.71 13.71 -1.49
C PHE A 21 1.06 12.49 -0.81
N SER A 22 1.83 11.67 -0.10
CA SER A 22 1.31 10.51 0.63
C SER A 22 0.41 10.93 1.79
N ASN A 23 0.80 11.97 2.54
CA ASN A 23 0.02 12.52 3.66
C ASN A 23 -1.33 13.10 3.20
N ALA A 24 -1.36 13.75 2.03
CA ALA A 24 -2.60 14.30 1.48
C ALA A 24 -3.69 13.23 1.27
N LEU A 25 -3.29 11.98 1.01
CA LEU A 25 -4.22 10.86 0.83
C LEU A 25 -4.88 10.41 2.14
N GLU A 26 -4.34 10.75 3.31
CA GLU A 26 -4.92 10.39 4.61
C GLU A 26 -6.22 11.14 4.91
N HIS A 27 -6.45 12.26 4.21
CA HIS A 27 -7.63 13.10 4.36
C HIS A 27 -8.67 12.86 3.26
N GLY A 28 -8.51 11.78 2.48
CA GLY A 28 -9.42 11.40 1.41
C GLY A 28 -10.74 10.79 1.90
N SER A 29 -11.58 10.41 0.93
CA SER A 29 -12.85 9.73 1.13
C SER A 29 -12.74 8.21 1.33
N ILE A 30 -11.58 7.62 1.00
CA ILE A 30 -11.32 6.19 1.23
C ILE A 30 -10.99 5.94 2.70
N GLU A 31 -11.67 4.95 3.28
CA GLU A 31 -11.47 4.56 4.67
C GLU A 31 -10.08 3.94 4.94
N ARG A 32 -9.48 4.27 6.09
CA ARG A 32 -8.13 3.80 6.48
C ARG A 32 -7.90 2.29 6.29
N PRO A 33 -8.83 1.37 6.63
CA PRO A 33 -8.62 -0.06 6.42
C PRO A 33 -8.31 -0.42 4.95
N ILE A 34 -8.93 0.26 3.97
CA ILE A 34 -8.59 0.04 2.57
C ILE A 34 -7.17 0.50 2.27
N HIS A 35 -6.70 1.61 2.86
CA HIS A 35 -5.32 2.05 2.69
C HIS A 35 -4.32 0.99 3.13
N ASP A 36 -4.53 0.41 4.31
CA ASP A 36 -3.68 -0.63 4.87
C ASP A 36 -3.63 -1.86 3.93
N LEU A 37 -4.79 -2.32 3.46
CA LEU A 37 -4.88 -3.46 2.53
C LEU A 37 -4.17 -3.21 1.19
N VAL A 38 -4.37 -2.03 0.60
CA VAL A 38 -3.74 -1.61 -0.67
C VAL A 38 -2.22 -1.57 -0.51
N ASN A 39 -1.75 -0.91 0.55
CA ASN A 39 -0.33 -0.74 0.83
C ASN A 39 0.37 -2.09 1.03
N ILE A 40 -0.25 -2.99 1.80
CA ILE A 40 0.24 -4.36 2.00
C ILE A 40 0.23 -5.12 0.68
N ARG A 41 -0.87 -5.11 -0.07
CA ARG A 41 -1.00 -5.96 -1.27
C ARG A 41 -0.04 -5.53 -2.37
N ALA A 42 0.08 -4.24 -2.65
CA ALA A 42 1.04 -3.73 -3.63
C ALA A 42 2.48 -4.06 -3.23
N SER A 43 2.82 -3.93 -1.93
CA SER A 43 4.15 -4.26 -1.41
C SER A 43 4.49 -5.74 -1.52
N GLN A 44 3.51 -6.63 -1.31
CA GLN A 44 3.66 -8.08 -1.54
C GLN A 44 3.97 -8.37 -3.01
N LEU A 45 3.20 -7.79 -3.93
CA LEU A 45 3.40 -8.00 -5.37
C LEU A 45 4.74 -7.48 -5.87
N ASN A 46 5.16 -6.31 -5.39
CA ASN A 46 6.43 -5.69 -5.77
C ASN A 46 7.66 -6.26 -5.02
N GLY A 47 7.46 -7.14 -4.03
CA GLY A 47 8.55 -7.68 -3.21
C GLY A 47 9.28 -6.63 -2.35
N CYS A 48 8.60 -5.55 -1.94
CA CYS A 48 9.19 -4.55 -1.04
C CYS A 48 9.07 -4.99 0.43
N THR A 49 10.04 -5.74 0.96
CA THR A 49 10.03 -6.17 2.37
C THR A 49 9.98 -5.01 3.35
N PHE A 50 10.69 -3.90 3.07
CA PHE A 50 10.66 -2.71 3.91
C PHE A 50 9.24 -2.12 4.03
N CYS A 51 8.56 -1.99 2.90
CA CYS A 51 7.22 -1.44 2.84
C CYS A 51 6.20 -2.40 3.48
N LEU A 52 6.34 -3.70 3.22
CA LEU A 52 5.49 -4.73 3.80
C LEU A 52 5.60 -4.76 5.33
N ASP A 53 6.82 -4.70 5.86
CA ASP A 53 7.09 -4.64 7.31
C ASP A 53 6.42 -3.43 7.96
N MET A 54 6.62 -2.24 7.38
CA MET A 54 6.00 -0.99 7.84
C MET A 54 4.48 -1.07 7.85
N HIS A 55 3.87 -1.42 6.70
CA HIS A 55 2.42 -1.36 6.55
C HIS A 55 1.69 -2.48 7.30
N VAL A 56 2.32 -3.62 7.56
CA VAL A 56 1.75 -4.64 8.47
C VAL A 56 1.70 -4.10 9.91
N LYS A 57 2.74 -3.40 10.37
CA LYS A 57 2.76 -2.80 11.72
C LYS A 57 1.74 -1.67 11.84
N GLU A 58 1.64 -0.80 10.84
CA GLU A 58 0.62 0.25 10.77
C GLU A 58 -0.80 -0.34 10.84
N ALA A 59 -1.11 -1.32 9.96
CA ALA A 59 -2.41 -1.99 9.97
C ALA A 59 -2.72 -2.65 11.31
N THR A 60 -1.72 -3.26 11.95
CA THR A 60 -1.86 -3.84 13.30
C THR A 60 -2.21 -2.77 14.33
N LEU A 61 -1.54 -1.62 14.31
CA LEU A 61 -1.83 -0.49 15.19
C LEU A 61 -3.20 0.15 14.92
N HIS A 62 -3.66 0.12 13.67
CA HIS A 62 -5.00 0.54 13.29
C HIS A 62 -6.10 -0.49 13.65
N GLY A 63 -5.72 -1.64 14.20
CA GLY A 63 -6.66 -2.67 14.68
C GLY A 63 -7.08 -3.70 13.64
N GLU A 64 -6.35 -3.84 12.53
CA GLU A 64 -6.59 -4.92 11.57
C GLU A 64 -6.35 -6.29 12.21
N ARG A 65 -7.18 -7.26 11.84
CA ARG A 65 -7.17 -8.61 12.40
C ARG A 65 -6.05 -9.42 11.79
N THR A 66 -5.31 -10.13 12.64
CA THR A 66 -4.17 -10.97 12.26
C THR A 66 -4.46 -11.94 11.11
N LEU A 67 -5.61 -12.64 11.14
CA LEU A 67 -5.95 -13.58 10.07
C LEU A 67 -6.16 -12.89 8.72
N ARG A 68 -6.72 -11.67 8.71
CA ARG A 68 -6.89 -10.89 7.48
C ARG A 68 -5.56 -10.47 6.90
N LEU A 69 -4.61 -10.04 7.72
CA LEU A 69 -3.25 -9.69 7.28
C LEU A 69 -2.58 -10.85 6.51
N TYR A 70 -2.72 -12.08 7.01
CA TYR A 70 -2.24 -13.27 6.30
C TYR A 70 -3.04 -13.55 5.01
N HIS A 71 -4.35 -13.36 5.04
CA HIS A 71 -5.22 -13.62 3.89
C HIS A 71 -5.11 -12.56 2.78
N VAL A 72 -4.51 -11.39 3.01
CA VAL A 72 -4.35 -10.36 1.96
C VAL A 72 -3.65 -10.94 0.71
N ALA A 73 -2.66 -11.82 0.89
CA ALA A 73 -1.95 -12.43 -0.23
C ALA A 73 -2.83 -13.39 -1.06
N ALA A 74 -3.89 -13.93 -0.46
CA ALA A 74 -4.81 -14.92 -1.04
C ALA A 74 -6.27 -14.44 -0.98
N TRP A 75 -6.48 -13.12 -1.08
CA TRP A 75 -7.77 -12.48 -0.79
C TRP A 75 -8.93 -12.98 -1.66
N ARG A 76 -8.65 -13.47 -2.87
CA ARG A 76 -9.66 -13.92 -3.84
C ARG A 76 -10.56 -15.03 -3.30
N GLU A 77 -9.98 -15.98 -2.58
CA GLU A 77 -10.71 -17.11 -1.97
C GLU A 77 -11.12 -16.84 -0.52
N SER A 78 -10.64 -15.75 0.08
CA SER A 78 -10.98 -15.37 1.46
C SER A 78 -12.36 -14.72 1.53
N THR A 79 -13.22 -15.27 2.38
CA THR A 79 -14.54 -14.69 2.72
C THR A 79 -14.45 -13.53 3.71
N LEU A 80 -13.25 -13.18 4.18
CA LEU A 80 -13.04 -12.16 5.20
C LEU A 80 -13.08 -10.72 4.68
N PHE A 81 -13.10 -10.52 3.36
CA PHE A 81 -13.05 -9.22 2.71
C PHE A 81 -14.41 -8.86 2.09
N SER A 82 -14.86 -7.63 2.32
CA SER A 82 -16.11 -7.11 1.79
C SER A 82 -16.04 -6.95 0.26
N PRO A 83 -17.19 -6.86 -0.45
CA PRO A 83 -17.20 -6.56 -1.88
C PRO A 83 -16.41 -5.30 -2.25
N ARG A 84 -16.48 -4.26 -1.41
CA ARG A 84 -15.74 -2.99 -1.57
C ARG A 84 -14.23 -3.17 -1.40
N GLU A 85 -13.79 -3.90 -0.39
CA GLU A 85 -12.36 -4.21 -0.19
C GLU A 85 -11.81 -5.07 -1.34
N ARG A 86 -12.60 -6.03 -1.81
CA ARG A 86 -12.26 -6.88 -2.96
C ARG A 86 -12.13 -6.08 -4.25
N ALA A 87 -12.97 -5.07 -4.46
CA ALA A 87 -12.83 -4.12 -5.55
C ALA A 87 -11.52 -3.33 -5.44
N ALA A 88 -11.21 -2.79 -4.26
CA ALA A 88 -9.97 -2.06 -4.04
C ALA A 88 -8.72 -2.92 -4.23
N LEU A 89 -8.73 -4.17 -3.77
CA LEU A 89 -7.65 -5.14 -3.99
C LEU A 89 -7.51 -5.51 -5.46
N ALA A 90 -8.61 -5.71 -6.20
CA ALA A 90 -8.56 -5.96 -7.64
C ALA A 90 -7.96 -4.77 -8.41
N TRP A 91 -8.34 -3.55 -8.06
CA TRP A 91 -7.79 -2.32 -8.63
C TRP A 91 -6.29 -2.17 -8.31
N THR A 92 -5.90 -2.51 -7.08
CA THR A 92 -4.50 -2.51 -6.64
C THR A 92 -3.65 -3.47 -7.47
N GLU A 93 -4.12 -4.71 -7.67
CA GLU A 93 -3.37 -5.70 -8.43
C GLU A 93 -3.20 -5.30 -9.90
N VAL A 94 -4.27 -4.83 -10.56
CA VAL A 94 -4.22 -4.47 -11.98
C VAL A 94 -3.34 -3.23 -12.22
N LEU A 95 -3.32 -2.25 -11.32
CA LEU A 95 -2.46 -1.07 -11.47
C LEU A 95 -1.02 -1.30 -10.99
N THR A 96 -0.79 -2.27 -10.10
CA THR A 96 0.57 -2.66 -9.71
C THR A 96 1.27 -3.42 -10.84
N HIS A 97 0.55 -4.34 -11.49
CA HIS A 97 1.01 -5.04 -12.69
C HIS A 97 0.13 -4.67 -13.88
N LEU A 98 0.38 -3.46 -14.42
CA LEU A 98 -0.40 -2.90 -15.52
C LEU A 98 -0.34 -3.79 -16.77
N PRO A 99 -1.49 -4.32 -17.24
CA PRO A 99 -1.54 -5.04 -18.50
C PRO A 99 -1.18 -4.12 -19.68
N ARG A 100 -0.67 -4.70 -20.76
CA ARG A 100 -0.26 -3.92 -21.96
C ARG A 100 -1.43 -3.17 -22.58
N GLU A 101 -2.62 -3.77 -22.55
CA GLU A 101 -3.86 -3.26 -23.11
C GLU A 101 -4.57 -2.27 -22.17
N GLY A 102 -4.00 -2.01 -20.99
CA GLY A 102 -4.59 -1.18 -19.95
C GLY A 102 -5.48 -1.96 -18.98
N VAL A 103 -6.30 -1.25 -18.22
CA VAL A 103 -7.22 -1.87 -17.25
C VAL A 103 -8.41 -2.47 -18.01
N PRO A 104 -8.71 -3.78 -17.85
CA PRO A 104 -9.87 -4.40 -18.47
C PRO A 104 -11.18 -3.78 -17.99
N ASP A 105 -12.15 -3.59 -18.90
CA ASP A 105 -13.48 -3.04 -18.60
C ASP A 105 -14.19 -3.80 -17.47
N GLU A 106 -14.08 -5.12 -17.44
CA GLU A 106 -14.68 -5.94 -16.36
C GLU A 106 -14.16 -5.55 -14.97
N ILE A 107 -12.87 -5.22 -14.85
CA ILE A 107 -12.29 -4.77 -13.58
C ILE A 107 -12.77 -3.35 -13.27
N TYR A 108 -12.78 -2.46 -14.27
CA TYR A 108 -13.27 -1.10 -14.11
C TYR A 108 -14.73 -1.07 -13.61
N GLU A 109 -15.64 -1.78 -14.28
CA GLU A 109 -17.06 -1.84 -13.93
C GLU A 109 -17.28 -2.44 -12.53
N ARG A 110 -16.53 -3.49 -12.19
CA ARG A 110 -16.59 -4.10 -10.85
C ARG A 110 -16.20 -3.10 -9.76
N VAL A 111 -15.19 -2.27 -10.00
CA VAL A 111 -14.73 -1.25 -9.06
C VAL A 111 -15.74 -0.11 -8.99
N ARG A 112 -16.27 0.34 -10.14
CA ARG A 112 -17.28 1.40 -10.22
C ARG A 112 -18.60 1.04 -9.53
N ALA A 113 -18.93 -0.25 -9.47
CA ALA A 113 -20.07 -0.74 -8.71
C ALA A 113 -19.92 -0.64 -7.19
N GLN A 114 -18.71 -0.39 -6.66
CA GLN A 114 -18.43 -0.34 -5.21
C GLN A 114 -17.89 1.02 -4.73
N LEU A 115 -17.32 1.80 -5.64
CA LEU A 115 -16.62 3.06 -5.35
C LEU A 115 -17.11 4.17 -6.29
N SER A 116 -17.26 5.38 -5.76
CA SER A 116 -17.55 6.59 -6.52
C SER A 116 -16.36 6.99 -7.41
N GLU A 117 -16.56 7.90 -8.37
CA GLU A 117 -15.46 8.40 -9.21
C GLU A 117 -14.37 9.11 -8.42
N GLN A 118 -14.75 9.86 -7.38
CA GLN A 118 -13.80 10.47 -6.46
C GLN A 118 -12.99 9.40 -5.73
N GLU A 119 -13.66 8.40 -5.17
CA GLU A 119 -13.02 7.30 -4.44
C GLU A 119 -12.07 6.49 -5.34
N ILE A 120 -12.45 6.19 -6.59
CA ILE A 120 -11.59 5.48 -7.55
C ILE A 120 -10.36 6.34 -7.89
N THR A 121 -10.54 7.65 -8.03
CA THR A 121 -9.45 8.58 -8.30
C THR A 121 -8.45 8.60 -7.13
N GLU A 122 -8.94 8.72 -5.90
CA GLU A 122 -8.11 8.70 -4.69
C GLU A 122 -7.42 7.35 -4.48
N LEU A 123 -8.14 6.25 -4.70
CA LEU A 123 -7.59 4.89 -4.67
C LEU A 123 -6.49 4.71 -5.72
N THR A 124 -6.65 5.29 -6.92
CA THR A 124 -5.63 5.25 -7.97
C THR A 124 -4.36 5.99 -7.53
N TYR A 125 -4.49 7.19 -6.94
CA TYR A 125 -3.35 7.91 -6.38
C TYR A 125 -2.66 7.16 -5.24
N LEU A 126 -3.43 6.47 -4.40
CA LEU A 126 -2.89 5.59 -3.35
C LEU A 126 -2.06 4.44 -3.95
N VAL A 127 -2.60 3.74 -4.96
CA VAL A 127 -1.87 2.65 -5.63
C VAL A 127 -0.60 3.17 -6.29
N MET A 128 -0.64 4.36 -6.91
CA MET A 128 0.53 5.03 -7.48
C MET A 128 1.57 5.35 -6.39
N ALA A 129 1.14 5.89 -5.25
CA ALA A 129 2.01 6.26 -4.13
C ALA A 129 2.79 5.03 -3.63
N ILE A 130 2.09 3.94 -3.28
CA ILE A 130 2.75 2.75 -2.78
C ILE A 130 3.67 2.11 -3.83
N ASN A 131 3.28 2.12 -5.10
CA ASN A 131 4.10 1.61 -6.18
C ASN A 131 5.41 2.38 -6.35
N ALA A 132 5.39 3.71 -6.18
CA ALA A 132 6.59 4.54 -6.21
C ALA A 132 7.46 4.32 -4.95
N TRP A 133 6.87 4.23 -3.75
CA TRP A 133 7.61 3.85 -2.53
C TRP A 133 8.26 2.46 -2.64
N ASN A 134 7.56 1.50 -3.20
CA ASN A 134 8.10 0.16 -3.43
C ASN A 134 9.31 0.21 -4.37
N ARG A 135 9.23 0.96 -5.48
CA ARG A 135 10.34 1.09 -6.45
C ARG A 135 11.60 1.66 -5.79
N ILE A 136 11.49 2.75 -5.04
CA ILE A 136 12.65 3.38 -4.41
C ILE A 136 13.25 2.50 -3.30
N ASN A 137 12.42 1.85 -2.49
CA ASN A 137 12.88 0.99 -1.40
C ASN A 137 13.46 -0.34 -1.91
N VAL A 138 12.91 -0.94 -2.98
CA VAL A 138 13.52 -2.13 -3.62
C VAL A 138 14.87 -1.78 -4.25
N ALA A 139 14.98 -0.62 -4.90
CA ALA A 139 16.23 -0.17 -5.50
C ALA A 139 17.33 0.03 -4.45
N PHE A 140 17.01 0.70 -3.33
CA PHE A 140 18.00 1.18 -2.37
C PHE A 140 18.10 0.39 -1.06
N ARG A 141 17.20 -0.59 -0.85
CA ARG A 141 17.23 -1.59 0.22
C ARG A 141 17.42 -0.99 1.63
N PRO A 142 16.64 0.00 2.07
CA PRO A 142 16.64 0.38 3.47
C PRO A 142 16.28 -0.84 4.35
N GLN A 143 16.82 -0.87 5.57
CA GLN A 143 16.61 -1.98 6.49
C GLN A 143 15.13 -2.01 6.95
N PRO A 144 14.39 -3.12 6.77
CA PRO A 144 13.07 -3.30 7.37
C PRO A 144 13.14 -3.12 8.88
N GLY A 145 12.14 -2.47 9.49
CA GLY A 145 12.16 -2.07 10.89
C GLY A 145 13.09 -0.92 11.27
N GLY A 146 13.92 -0.42 10.34
CA GLY A 146 14.91 0.63 10.62
C GLY A 146 14.30 1.97 11.09
N PHE A 147 13.01 2.19 10.85
CA PHE A 147 12.28 3.40 11.25
C PHE A 147 11.24 3.16 12.35
N ASP A 148 11.14 1.95 12.90
CA ASP A 148 10.04 1.59 13.80
C ASP A 148 9.89 2.53 14.98
N LYS A 149 11.01 2.80 15.69
CA LYS A 149 11.00 3.71 16.85
C LYS A 149 10.63 5.14 16.48
N PHE A 150 11.07 5.60 15.30
CA PHE A 150 10.79 6.96 14.83
C PHE A 150 9.31 7.12 14.49
N LEU A 151 8.71 6.09 13.90
CA LEU A 151 7.30 6.07 13.49
C LEU A 151 6.36 5.52 14.59
N GLY A 152 6.90 5.04 15.72
CA GLY A 152 6.12 4.41 16.79
C GLY A 152 5.57 3.02 16.45
N LEU A 153 6.11 2.34 15.43
CA LEU A 153 5.69 1.02 14.95
C LEU A 153 6.16 -0.11 15.88
N ASP A 154 7.11 0.15 16.76
CA ASP A 154 7.53 -0.76 17.82
C ASP A 154 6.38 -1.12 18.77
N LYS A 155 5.38 -0.25 18.90
CA LYS A 155 4.16 -0.49 19.66
C LYS A 155 3.27 -1.57 19.06
N ALA A 156 3.49 -1.98 17.81
CA ALA A 156 2.74 -3.06 17.18
C ALA A 156 3.04 -4.43 17.82
N GLY A 157 4.15 -4.56 18.56
CA GLY A 157 4.56 -5.83 19.19
C GLY A 157 4.99 -6.91 18.19
N LEU A 158 5.43 -6.50 16.99
CA LEU A 158 5.86 -7.37 15.90
C LEU A 158 7.37 -7.27 15.60
N THR A 159 8.11 -6.57 16.46
CA THR A 159 9.57 -6.31 16.34
C THR A 159 10.41 -7.39 16.98
#